data_AF-A0A7J4ITN7-F1
#
_entry.id   AF-A0A7J4ITN7-F1
#
_cell.length_a   1.000
_cell.length_b   1.000
_cell.length_c   1.000
_cell.angle_alpha   90.00
_cell.angle_beta   90.00
_cell.angle_gamma   90.00
#
_symmetry.space_group_name_H-M   'P 1'
#
loop_
_entity.id
_entity.type
_entity.pdbx_description
1 polymer ?
#
loop_
_entity_poly.entity_id
_entity_poly.type
_entity_poly.pdbx_seq_one_letter_code
_entity_poly.pdbx_strand_id
1 'polypeptide(L)'
;MSMSTMKKRLLLPGGALLAMMQAVSAHCPLCTVGAAAAAGGAAYFGVGKGAIGVFIGAFAVSMGWWIGNMLKRQYIPYQKPALILLSVITTVLPLAPLLSETRALYIPWIGAYGKTYALNAYYAGALLGGAITCMTPWMSRKMSSWRGNRTLPYQGIVLTLALLVGAGAIMQLLL
;
A
#
# COMPACT_ATOMS: atom_id res chain seq x y z
N MET A 1 -16.78 -26.90 -35.34
CA MET A 1 -16.02 -27.01 -34.06
C MET A 1 -16.38 -25.79 -33.21
N SER A 2 -17.09 -25.98 -32.09
CA SER A 2 -17.92 -24.97 -31.41
C SER A 2 -17.14 -23.98 -30.52
N MET A 3 -17.46 -22.68 -30.64
CA MET A 3 -16.91 -21.53 -29.90
C MET A 3 -17.36 -21.43 -28.42
N SER A 4 -18.12 -22.39 -27.88
CA SER A 4 -18.77 -22.24 -26.56
C SER A 4 -17.91 -22.60 -25.33
N THR A 5 -16.74 -23.21 -25.50
CA THR A 5 -15.93 -23.75 -24.39
C THR A 5 -14.90 -22.77 -23.80
N MET A 6 -14.51 -21.71 -24.52
CA MET A 6 -13.51 -20.74 -24.01
C MET A 6 -14.07 -19.76 -22.97
N LYS A 7 -15.39 -19.47 -22.97
CA LYS A 7 -15.98 -18.48 -22.05
C LYS A 7 -16.05 -18.97 -20.60
N LYS A 8 -16.21 -20.29 -20.39
CA LYS A 8 -16.31 -20.88 -19.04
C LYS A 8 -14.99 -20.93 -18.29
N ARG A 9 -13.84 -21.07 -18.97
CA ARG A 9 -12.52 -21.11 -18.32
C ARG A 9 -12.02 -19.73 -17.85
N LEU A 10 -12.52 -18.63 -18.43
CA LEU A 10 -12.16 -17.27 -18.01
C LEU A 10 -13.05 -16.72 -16.88
N LEU A 11 -14.26 -17.26 -16.71
CA LEU A 11 -15.19 -16.90 -15.62
C LEU A 11 -14.92 -17.64 -14.29
N LEU A 12 -14.22 -18.77 -14.34
CA LEU A 12 -13.85 -19.56 -13.16
C LEU A 12 -12.79 -18.90 -12.24
N PRO A 13 -11.71 -18.25 -12.74
CA PRO A 13 -10.76 -17.59 -11.83
C PRO A 13 -11.36 -16.34 -11.16
N GLY A 14 -12.22 -15.61 -11.87
CA GLY A 14 -12.89 -14.42 -11.33
C GLY A 14 -13.89 -14.72 -10.22
N GLY A 15 -14.65 -15.82 -10.34
CA GLY A 15 -15.62 -16.25 -9.33
C GLY A 15 -14.98 -16.77 -8.03
N ALA A 16 -13.83 -17.47 -8.13
CA ALA A 16 -13.10 -17.97 -6.97
C ALA A 16 -12.45 -16.83 -6.14
N LEU A 17 -11.98 -15.78 -6.81
CA LEU A 17 -11.47 -14.56 -6.16
C LEU A 17 -12.56 -13.82 -5.37
N LEU A 18 -13.80 -13.79 -5.88
CA LEU A 18 -14.94 -13.16 -5.22
C LEU A 18 -15.47 -13.97 -4.04
N ALA A 19 -15.34 -15.30 -4.04
CA ALA A 19 -15.76 -16.15 -2.93
C ALA A 19 -14.87 -15.98 -1.67
N MET A 20 -13.59 -15.66 -1.82
CA MET A 20 -12.72 -15.32 -0.68
C MET A 20 -13.03 -13.94 -0.06
N MET A 21 -13.86 -13.13 -0.73
CA MET A 21 -14.17 -11.75 -0.34
C MET A 21 -15.18 -11.66 0.83
N GLN A 22 -15.97 -12.71 1.06
CA GLN A 22 -17.03 -12.72 2.09
C GLN A 22 -16.55 -13.16 3.48
N ALA A 23 -15.37 -13.80 3.59
CA ALA A 23 -14.91 -14.40 4.85
C ALA A 23 -13.87 -13.59 5.63
N VAL A 24 -13.35 -12.47 5.11
CA VAL A 24 -12.16 -11.83 5.70
C VAL A 24 -12.49 -10.50 6.37
N SER A 25 -13.09 -10.60 7.55
CA SER A 25 -12.98 -9.59 8.61
C SER A 25 -11.62 -9.71 9.34
N ALA A 26 -10.51 -9.77 8.60
CA ALA A 26 -9.16 -9.69 9.15
C ALA A 26 -8.31 -8.77 8.28
N HIS A 27 -8.21 -7.50 8.69
CA HIS A 27 -7.30 -6.45 8.23
C HIS A 27 -6.05 -6.97 7.47
N CYS A 28 -5.84 -6.83 6.17
CA CYS A 28 -6.74 -6.85 5.00
C CYS A 28 -5.87 -7.46 3.87
N PRO A 29 -5.88 -8.79 3.62
CA PRO A 29 -5.05 -9.41 2.58
C PRO A 29 -5.32 -8.80 1.21
N LEU A 30 -6.53 -8.27 1.00
CA LEU A 30 -6.90 -7.56 -0.21
C LEU A 30 -6.09 -6.27 -0.43
N CYS A 31 -5.76 -5.52 0.64
CA CYS A 31 -4.88 -4.34 0.53
C CYS A 31 -3.46 -4.74 0.17
N THR A 32 -2.96 -5.84 0.75
CA THR A 32 -1.65 -6.39 0.41
C THR A 32 -1.59 -6.82 -1.06
N VAL A 33 -2.59 -7.57 -1.52
CA VAL A 33 -2.70 -7.98 -2.94
C VAL A 33 -2.86 -6.76 -3.84
N GLY A 34 -3.71 -5.79 -3.48
CA GLY A 34 -3.93 -4.57 -4.25
C GLY A 34 -2.66 -3.69 -4.35
N ALA A 35 -1.94 -3.51 -3.24
CA ALA A 35 -0.68 -2.77 -3.23
C ALA A 35 0.42 -3.49 -4.02
N ALA A 36 0.51 -4.82 -3.92
CA ALA A 36 1.43 -5.62 -4.73
C ALA A 36 1.12 -5.52 -6.22
N ALA A 37 -0.16 -5.64 -6.60
CA ALA A 37 -0.60 -5.48 -7.98
C ALA A 37 -0.34 -4.07 -8.50
N ALA A 38 -0.59 -3.04 -7.69
CA ALA A 38 -0.32 -1.65 -8.05
C ALA A 38 1.19 -1.37 -8.19
N ALA A 39 2.03 -1.89 -7.31
CA ALA A 39 3.49 -1.77 -7.40
C ALA A 39 4.04 -2.46 -8.66
N GLY A 40 3.58 -3.69 -8.93
CA GLY A 40 3.96 -4.44 -10.14
C GLY A 40 3.47 -3.76 -11.43
N GLY A 41 2.23 -3.25 -11.42
CA GLY A 41 1.69 -2.47 -12.53
C GLY A 41 2.48 -1.18 -12.76
N ALA A 42 2.78 -0.43 -11.70
CA ALA A 42 3.58 0.79 -11.78
C ALA A 42 4.99 0.52 -12.32
N ALA A 43 5.62 -0.59 -11.93
CA ALA A 43 6.91 -1.00 -12.48
C ALA A 43 6.81 -1.37 -13.96
N TYR A 44 5.74 -2.07 -14.38
CA TYR A 44 5.50 -2.43 -15.78
C TYR A 44 5.28 -1.19 -16.67
N PHE A 45 4.54 -0.19 -16.18
CA PHE A 45 4.29 1.06 -16.90
C PHE A 45 5.47 2.05 -16.84
N GLY A 46 6.59 1.71 -16.20
CA GLY A 46 7.76 2.58 -16.11
C GLY A 46 7.55 3.83 -15.24
N VAL A 47 6.65 3.75 -14.25
CA VAL A 47 6.37 4.86 -13.33
C VAL A 47 7.61 5.16 -12.48
N GLY A 48 7.77 6.41 -12.03
CA GLY A 48 8.90 6.85 -11.22
C GLY A 48 9.07 6.05 -9.93
N LYS A 49 10.32 5.85 -9.52
CA LYS A 49 10.69 5.02 -8.36
C LYS A 49 10.09 5.51 -7.04
N GLY A 50 9.80 6.81 -6.92
CA GLY A 50 9.10 7.38 -5.77
C GLY A 50 7.66 6.90 -5.64
N ALA A 51 6.89 6.90 -6.73
CA ALA A 51 5.52 6.40 -6.74
C ALA A 51 5.47 4.88 -6.52
N ILE A 52 6.41 4.13 -7.11
CA ILE A 52 6.56 2.68 -6.82
C ILE A 52 6.87 2.47 -5.32
N GLY A 53 7.72 3.31 -4.73
CA GLY A 53 8.01 3.34 -3.30
C GLY A 53 6.75 3.48 -2.45
N VAL A 54 5.81 4.36 -2.81
CA VAL A 54 4.51 4.52 -2.11
C VAL A 54 3.75 3.21 -2.02
N PHE A 55 3.65 2.47 -3.13
CA PHE A 55 2.96 1.18 -3.13
C PHE A 55 3.71 0.11 -2.32
N ILE A 56 5.04 0.08 -2.38
CA ILE A 56 5.86 -0.88 -1.60
C ILE A 56 5.76 -0.61 -0.09
N GLY A 57 5.78 0.66 0.33
CA GLY A 57 5.59 1.02 1.74
C GLY A 57 4.20 0.63 2.26
N ALA A 58 3.17 0.86 1.45
CA ALA A 58 1.80 0.47 1.78
C ALA A 58 1.62 -1.06 1.86
N PHE A 59 2.25 -1.79 0.94
CA PHE A 59 2.31 -3.25 0.95
C PHE A 59 2.96 -3.76 2.25
N ALA A 60 4.12 -3.21 2.62
CA ALA A 60 4.87 -3.67 3.79
C ALA A 60 4.11 -3.45 5.11
N VAL A 61 3.43 -2.31 5.26
CA VAL A 61 2.59 -2.02 6.44
C VAL A 61 1.36 -2.92 6.47
N SER A 62 0.69 -3.09 5.32
CA SER A 62 -0.50 -3.95 5.22
C SER A 62 -0.17 -5.41 5.54
N MET A 63 0.98 -5.91 5.07
CA MET A 63 1.47 -7.25 5.36
C MET A 63 1.78 -7.43 6.85
N GLY A 64 2.50 -6.47 7.45
CA GLY A 64 2.80 -6.49 8.87
C GLY A 64 1.54 -6.49 9.76
N TRP A 65 0.51 -5.75 9.35
CA TRP A 65 -0.77 -5.74 10.07
C TRP A 65 -1.53 -7.06 9.93
N TRP A 66 -1.50 -7.66 8.73
CA TRP A 66 -2.11 -8.96 8.48
C TRP A 66 -1.46 -10.07 9.32
N ILE A 67 -0.13 -10.14 9.32
CA ILE A 67 0.65 -11.08 10.15
C ILE A 67 0.38 -10.83 11.64
N GLY A 68 0.41 -9.56 12.07
CA GLY A 68 0.19 -9.18 13.47
C GLY A 68 -1.21 -9.48 14.01
N ASN A 69 -2.22 -9.58 13.13
CA ASN A 69 -3.57 -10.00 13.51
C ASN A 69 -3.79 -11.51 13.38
N MET A 70 -3.03 -12.20 12.51
CA MET A 70 -3.09 -13.66 12.41
C MET A 70 -2.57 -14.33 13.70
N LEU A 71 -1.65 -13.66 14.41
CA LEU A 71 -1.08 -14.16 15.65
C LEU A 71 -2.03 -13.95 16.85
N LYS A 72 -2.74 -15.02 17.23
CA LYS A 72 -3.76 -15.00 18.30
C LYS A 72 -3.21 -14.82 19.72
N ARG A 73 -1.92 -15.12 19.97
CA ARG A 73 -1.28 -14.94 21.29
C ARG A 73 -0.24 -13.82 21.23
N GLN A 74 -0.43 -12.81 22.07
CA GLN A 74 0.59 -11.79 22.31
C GLN A 74 1.45 -12.27 23.47
N TYR A 75 2.70 -12.65 23.19
CA TYR A 75 3.64 -13.13 24.21
C TYR A 75 4.46 -11.97 24.81
N ILE A 76 4.52 -10.83 24.12
CA ILE A 76 5.33 -9.66 24.46
C ILE A 76 4.47 -8.40 24.32
N PRO A 77 4.56 -7.40 25.22
CA PRO A 77 3.93 -6.10 25.00
C PRO A 77 4.44 -5.47 23.69
N TYR A 78 3.56 -4.81 22.93
CA TYR A 78 3.86 -4.16 21.65
C TYR A 78 4.29 -5.09 20.48
N GLN A 79 3.93 -6.37 20.51
CA GLN A 79 4.26 -7.32 19.45
C GLN A 79 3.72 -6.93 18.04
N LYS A 80 2.54 -6.30 17.97
CA LYS A 80 1.92 -5.87 16.69
C LYS A 80 2.71 -4.76 15.97
N PRO A 81 3.01 -3.61 16.60
CA PRO A 81 3.82 -2.57 15.95
C PRO A 81 5.25 -3.06 15.67
N ALA A 82 5.82 -3.93 16.51
CA ALA A 82 7.12 -4.55 16.24
C ALA A 82 7.10 -5.39 14.95
N LEU A 83 6.05 -6.20 14.73
CA LEU A 83 5.87 -6.97 13.50
C LEU A 83 5.66 -6.09 12.27
N ILE A 84 4.93 -4.98 12.40
CA ILE A 84 4.76 -4.01 11.32
C ILE A 84 6.10 -3.37 10.95
N LEU A 85 6.84 -2.88 11.94
CA LEU A 85 8.15 -2.27 11.73
C LEU A 85 9.13 -3.28 11.12
N LEU A 86 9.15 -4.51 11.62
CA LEU A 86 9.96 -5.59 11.08
C LEU A 86 9.61 -5.83 9.60
N SER A 87 8.33 -5.94 9.26
CA SER A 87 7.85 -6.12 7.88
C SER A 87 8.27 -4.98 6.96
N VAL A 88 8.22 -3.73 7.45
CA VAL A 88 8.69 -2.56 6.70
C VAL A 88 10.19 -2.63 6.47
N ILE A 89 10.98 -2.93 7.50
CA ILE A 89 12.44 -3.05 7.41
C ILE A 89 12.82 -4.17 6.43
N THR A 90 12.22 -5.35 6.58
CA THR A 90 12.55 -6.53 5.76
C THR A 90 12.00 -6.43 4.33
N THR A 91 11.06 -5.55 4.03
CA THR A 91 10.58 -5.32 2.66
C THR A 91 11.31 -4.16 2.01
N VAL A 92 11.44 -3.03 2.71
CA VAL A 92 11.96 -1.79 2.10
C VAL A 92 13.47 -1.87 1.89
N LEU A 93 14.24 -2.43 2.82
CA LEU A 93 15.71 -2.53 2.71
C LEU A 93 16.17 -3.40 1.53
N PRO A 94 15.72 -4.65 1.36
CA PRO A 94 16.23 -5.49 0.27
C PRO A 94 15.77 -5.02 -1.11
N LEU A 95 14.65 -4.29 -1.20
CA LEU A 95 14.22 -3.67 -2.46
C LEU A 95 14.93 -2.35 -2.75
N ALA A 96 15.62 -1.75 -1.77
CA ALA A 96 16.35 -0.51 -1.97
C ALA A 96 17.40 -0.56 -3.08
N PRO A 97 18.33 -1.54 -3.17
CA PRO A 97 19.34 -1.54 -4.24
C PRO A 97 18.76 -1.65 -5.65
N LEU A 98 17.54 -2.18 -5.78
CA LEU A 98 16.88 -2.39 -7.06
C LEU A 98 16.03 -1.17 -7.49
N LEU A 99 15.62 -0.31 -6.55
CA LEU A 99 14.76 0.85 -6.78
C LEU A 99 15.36 2.19 -6.29
N SER A 100 16.57 2.19 -5.74
CA SER A 100 17.24 3.39 -5.25
C SER A 100 17.63 4.28 -6.42
N GLU A 101 16.86 5.35 -6.59
CA GLU A 101 17.20 6.44 -7.47
C GLU A 101 17.44 7.68 -6.61
N THR A 102 18.73 8.01 -6.43
CA THR A 102 19.16 9.18 -5.68
C THR A 102 18.91 10.41 -6.54
N ARG A 103 17.74 11.04 -6.39
CA ARG A 103 17.46 12.34 -6.99
C ARG A 103 17.77 13.46 -6.00
N ALA A 104 18.40 14.53 -6.48
CA ALA A 104 18.60 15.75 -5.70
C ALA A 104 17.27 16.49 -5.60
N LEU A 105 16.53 16.26 -4.51
CA LEU A 105 15.30 16.99 -4.23
C LEU A 105 15.66 18.38 -3.71
N TYR A 106 15.40 19.40 -4.53
CA TYR A 106 15.42 20.80 -4.09
C TYR A 106 14.09 21.10 -3.40
N ILE A 107 14.12 21.20 -2.07
CA ILE A 107 12.95 21.55 -1.27
C ILE A 107 13.07 23.05 -0.93
N PRO A 108 12.39 23.96 -1.65
CA PRO A 108 12.53 25.41 -1.42
C PRO A 108 11.97 25.89 -0.08
N TRP A 109 11.26 25.01 0.64
CA TRP A 109 10.51 25.35 1.85
C TRP A 109 11.20 24.93 3.17
N ILE A 110 12.22 24.08 3.11
CA ILE A 110 12.96 23.57 4.27
C ILE A 110 14.46 23.58 3.94
N GLY A 111 15.15 24.66 4.33
CA GLY A 111 16.60 24.79 4.19
C GLY A 111 17.05 26.14 3.67
N ALA A 112 18.31 26.48 3.92
CA ALA A 112 18.95 27.65 3.31
C ALA A 112 19.02 27.47 1.78
N TYR A 113 18.81 28.55 1.03
CA TYR A 113 18.99 28.59 -0.43
C TYR A 113 20.29 27.86 -0.84
N GLY A 114 20.18 26.86 -1.72
CA GLY A 114 21.32 26.12 -2.26
C GLY A 114 21.67 24.79 -1.57
N LYS A 115 20.90 24.32 -0.58
CA LYS A 115 21.05 22.96 -0.03
C LYS A 115 20.13 21.96 -0.76
N THR A 116 20.71 21.19 -1.69
CA THR A 116 20.06 20.01 -2.28
C THR A 116 20.20 18.84 -1.33
N TYR A 117 19.09 18.36 -0.76
CA TYR A 117 19.10 17.12 0.00
C TYR A 117 19.03 15.95 -0.97
N ALA A 118 20.06 15.09 -0.95
CA ALA A 118 20.06 13.82 -1.67
C ALA A 118 19.11 12.84 -0.97
N LEU A 119 17.81 13.05 -1.16
CA LEU A 119 16.77 12.17 -0.65
C LEU A 119 16.42 11.16 -1.72
N ASN A 120 16.65 9.90 -1.41
CA ASN A 120 16.21 8.77 -2.22
C ASN A 120 14.68 8.80 -2.35
N ALA A 121 14.19 9.04 -3.58
CA ALA A 121 12.76 9.14 -3.87
C ALA A 121 11.99 7.89 -3.44
N TYR A 122 12.64 6.73 -3.54
CA TYR A 122 12.12 5.43 -3.08
C TYR A 122 11.80 5.40 -1.58
N TYR A 123 12.75 5.81 -0.71
CA TYR A 123 12.52 5.81 0.73
C TYR A 123 11.47 6.84 1.15
N ALA A 124 11.45 8.01 0.51
CA ALA A 124 10.41 9.02 0.73
C ALA A 124 9.02 8.47 0.35
N GLY A 125 8.92 7.82 -0.81
CA GLY A 125 7.70 7.14 -1.24
C GLY A 125 7.26 6.06 -0.24
N ALA A 126 8.17 5.17 0.15
CA ALA A 126 7.86 4.08 1.08
C ALA A 126 7.38 4.58 2.45
N LEU A 127 7.98 5.65 2.98
CA LEU A 127 7.53 6.29 4.21
C LEU A 127 6.14 6.90 4.05
N LEU A 128 5.88 7.63 2.97
CA LEU A 128 4.56 8.22 2.71
C LEU A 128 3.47 7.15 2.55
N GLY A 129 3.74 6.11 1.77
CA GLY A 129 2.80 5.01 1.57
C GLY A 129 2.50 4.24 2.86
N GLY A 130 3.53 3.99 3.67
CA GLY A 130 3.36 3.38 4.99
C GLY A 130 2.55 4.26 5.94
N ALA A 131 2.83 5.56 5.99
CA ALA A 131 2.11 6.52 6.84
C ALA A 131 0.63 6.62 6.47
N ILE A 132 0.32 6.73 5.17
CA ILE A 132 -1.04 6.73 4.63
C ILE A 132 -1.80 5.47 5.07
N THR A 133 -1.15 4.31 4.92
CA THR A 133 -1.75 3.01 5.27
C THR A 133 -2.07 2.90 6.76
N CYS A 134 -1.18 3.38 7.63
CA CYS A 134 -1.42 3.45 9.07
C CYS A 134 -2.57 4.41 9.46
N MET A 135 -2.68 5.56 8.78
CA MET A 135 -3.69 6.59 9.09
C MET A 135 -5.09 6.24 8.55
N THR A 136 -5.18 5.47 7.47
CA THR A 136 -6.44 5.20 6.79
C THR A 136 -7.55 4.57 7.67
N PRO A 137 -7.30 3.56 8.53
CA PRO A 137 -8.37 3.01 9.38
C PRO A 137 -8.89 4.02 10.42
N TRP A 138 -8.07 5.01 10.81
CA TRP A 138 -8.51 6.11 11.66
C TRP A 138 -9.42 7.07 10.89
N MET A 139 -9.01 7.45 9.67
CA MET A 139 -9.81 8.28 8.77
C MET A 139 -11.13 7.63 8.38
N SER A 140 -11.13 6.33 8.08
CA SER A 140 -12.33 5.58 7.72
C SER A 140 -13.36 5.57 8.85
N ARG A 141 -12.93 5.42 10.11
CA ARG A 141 -13.82 5.45 11.27
C ARG A 141 -14.40 6.86 11.49
N LYS A 142 -13.57 7.90 11.38
CA LYS A 142 -14.01 9.30 11.48
C LYS A 142 -15.00 9.69 10.37
N MET A 143 -14.81 9.17 9.16
CA MET A 143 -15.73 9.40 8.05
C MET A 143 -17.06 8.66 8.23
N SER A 144 -17.02 7.44 8.79
CA SER A 144 -18.23 6.66 9.10
C SER A 144 -19.07 7.29 10.22
N SER A 145 -18.44 7.87 11.24
CA SER A 145 -19.15 8.59 12.31
C SER A 145 -19.86 9.84 11.79
N TRP A 146 -19.30 10.50 10.78
CA TRP A 146 -19.90 11.69 10.16
C TRP A 146 -21.08 11.37 9.23
N ARG A 147 -21.13 10.14 8.71
CA ARG A 147 -22.20 9.64 7.81
C ARG A 147 -23.35 8.92 8.54
N GLY A 148 -23.47 9.08 9.85
CA GLY A 148 -24.55 8.46 10.62
C GLY A 148 -24.52 6.93 10.59
N ASN A 149 -23.32 6.33 10.66
CA ASN A 149 -23.10 4.89 10.79
C ASN A 149 -23.50 4.03 9.57
N ARG A 150 -23.73 4.64 8.41
CA ARG A 150 -23.87 3.93 7.12
C ARG A 150 -22.47 3.52 6.62
N THR A 151 -22.10 2.26 6.80
CA THR A 151 -20.84 1.72 6.28
C THR A 151 -21.03 1.23 4.85
N LEU A 152 -20.23 1.74 3.91
CA LEU A 152 -20.14 1.14 2.58
C LEU A 152 -19.33 -0.17 2.69
N PRO A 153 -19.73 -1.24 1.99
CA PRO A 153 -18.90 -2.45 1.93
C PRO A 153 -17.52 -2.07 1.38
N TYR A 154 -16.45 -2.53 2.06
CA TYR A 154 -15.05 -2.28 1.69
C TYR A 154 -14.58 -0.81 1.72
N GLN A 155 -15.27 0.08 2.45
CA GLN A 155 -14.93 1.50 2.53
C GLN A 155 -13.44 1.78 2.86
N GLY A 156 -12.87 1.02 3.79
CA GLY A 156 -11.46 1.19 4.16
C GLY A 156 -10.48 0.89 3.02
N ILE A 157 -10.80 -0.10 2.19
CA ILE A 157 -9.96 -0.55 1.06
C ILE A 157 -10.07 0.41 -0.11
N VAL A 158 -11.28 0.86 -0.41
CA VAL A 158 -11.50 1.88 -1.45
C VAL A 158 -10.79 3.17 -1.06
N LEU A 159 -10.87 3.55 0.21
CA LEU A 159 -10.20 4.74 0.72
C LEU A 159 -8.66 4.61 0.70
N THR A 160 -8.09 3.48 1.15
CA THR A 160 -6.63 3.27 1.09
C THR A 160 -6.13 3.31 -0.34
N LEU A 161 -6.76 2.58 -1.27
CA LEU A 161 -6.34 2.54 -2.66
C LEU A 161 -6.47 3.91 -3.33
N ALA A 162 -7.57 4.63 -3.08
CA ALA A 162 -7.74 5.98 -3.61
C ALA A 162 -6.66 6.94 -3.10
N LEU A 163 -6.33 6.89 -1.79
CA LEU A 163 -5.28 7.72 -1.22
C LEU A 163 -3.89 7.37 -1.77
N LEU A 164 -3.60 6.08 -1.94
CA LEU A 164 -2.30 5.62 -2.45
C LEU A 164 -2.10 5.96 -3.92
N VAL A 165 -3.14 5.79 -4.74
CA VAL A 165 -3.10 6.21 -6.16
C VAL A 165 -2.94 7.73 -6.25
N GLY A 166 -3.67 8.49 -5.44
CA GLY A 166 -3.53 9.96 -5.37
C GLY A 166 -2.12 10.37 -4.96
N ALA A 167 -1.57 9.79 -3.89
CA ALA A 167 -0.22 10.07 -3.41
C ALA A 167 0.86 9.66 -4.42
N GLY A 168 0.69 8.51 -5.07
CA GLY A 168 1.58 8.07 -6.15
C GLY A 168 1.56 9.02 -7.35
N ALA A 169 0.38 9.49 -7.76
CA ALA A 169 0.25 10.47 -8.83
C ALA A 169 0.88 11.83 -8.47
N ILE A 170 0.69 12.30 -7.23
CA ILE A 170 1.33 13.53 -6.74
C ILE A 170 2.85 13.39 -6.74
N MET A 171 3.36 12.25 -6.24
CA MET A 171 4.80 11.96 -6.26
C MET A 171 5.33 11.91 -7.70
N GLN A 172 4.59 11.34 -8.64
CA GLN A 172 4.96 11.30 -10.05
C GLN A 172 4.99 12.69 -10.71
N LEU A 173 4.14 13.62 -10.28
CA LEU A 173 4.12 15.00 -10.80
C LEU A 173 5.24 15.87 -10.21
N LEU A 174 5.68 15.57 -8.99
CA LEU A 174 6.71 16.33 -8.29
C LEU A 174 8.15 15.87 -8.61
N LEU A 175 8.34 14.66 -9.14
CA LEU A 175 9.64 14.00 -9.34
C LEU A 175 9.92 13.61 -10.79
#